data_AF-A0A450TU60-F1
#
_entry.id   AF-A0A450TU60-F1
#
_cell.length_a   1.000
_cell.length_b   1.000
_cell.length_c   1.000
_cell.angle_alpha   90.00
_cell.angle_beta   90.00
_cell.angle_gamma   90.00
#
_symmetry.space_group_name_H-M   'P 1'
#
loop_
_entity.id
_entity.type
_entity.pdbx_description
1 polymer ?
#
loop_
_entity_poly.entity_id
_entity_poly.type
_entity_poly.pdbx_seq_one_letter_code
_entity_poly.pdbx_strand_id
1 'polypeptide(L)'
;MQEDMHFYGTYAMARSAGIPADKAKIIAYAAQYVDDSTANDSDVHNDGGMFETVATAHTNKEAIRNAIAYAVADHSEQRRVWVPFHFFPGNEGESLSERLLCRKDGALAQEMVRNHIEHAVVAKDEYGLALLGIMAHVYADTFAHYGFSGVSSSWNKVEGESFELEVKDPKVKAYIMGKFTGFMSKYLPRFIIKNYRNIASEGASVATGALGHGSVGTYPDRPFLKWRFTYKDIGKRDSA
;
A
#
# COMPACT_ATOMS: atom_id res chain seq x y z
N MET A 1 6.85 -6.86 -1.01
CA MET A 1 6.44 -6.35 0.33
C MET A 1 6.89 -7.36 1.39
N GLN A 2 6.40 -7.33 2.64
CA GLN A 2 6.56 -8.48 3.55
C GLN A 2 5.49 -9.52 3.18
N GLU A 3 5.86 -10.81 3.12
CA GLU A 3 4.93 -11.90 2.73
C GLU A 3 3.84 -12.18 3.78
N ASP A 4 3.97 -11.59 4.96
CA ASP A 4 3.15 -11.88 6.14
C ASP A 4 1.66 -11.65 5.89
N MET A 5 1.26 -10.47 5.43
CA MET A 5 -0.17 -10.18 5.26
C MET A 5 -0.71 -10.59 3.89
N HIS A 6 -0.03 -10.25 2.79
CA HIS A 6 -0.54 -10.48 1.44
C HIS A 6 -0.50 -11.95 1.03
N PHE A 7 0.52 -12.72 1.42
CA PHE A 7 0.53 -14.15 1.22
C PHE A 7 -0.14 -14.90 2.39
N TYR A 8 0.48 -14.89 3.58
CA TYR A 8 0.04 -15.77 4.67
C TYR A 8 -1.31 -15.33 5.26
N GLY A 9 -1.55 -14.04 5.40
CA GLY A 9 -2.84 -13.49 5.82
C GLY A 9 -3.96 -13.88 4.85
N THR A 10 -3.78 -13.64 3.55
CA THR A 10 -4.73 -14.06 2.51
C THR A 10 -4.98 -15.55 2.51
N TYR A 11 -3.92 -16.36 2.60
CA TYR A 11 -4.04 -17.82 2.68
C TYR A 11 -4.86 -18.25 3.89
N ALA A 12 -4.56 -17.71 5.08
CA ALA A 12 -5.27 -18.02 6.30
C ALA A 12 -6.75 -17.61 6.23
N MET A 13 -7.06 -16.44 5.66
CA MET A 13 -8.44 -15.98 5.44
C MET A 13 -9.18 -16.91 4.47
N ALA A 14 -8.60 -17.24 3.32
CA ALA A 14 -9.19 -18.14 2.34
C ALA A 14 -9.50 -19.53 2.94
N ARG A 15 -8.54 -20.09 3.69
CA ARG A 15 -8.73 -21.37 4.40
C ARG A 15 -9.83 -21.29 5.45
N SER A 16 -9.90 -20.19 6.20
CA SER A 16 -10.93 -19.96 7.22
C SER A 16 -12.33 -19.82 6.62
N ALA A 17 -12.42 -19.31 5.38
CA ALA A 17 -13.65 -19.26 4.60
C ALA A 17 -14.05 -20.61 3.96
N GLY A 18 -13.28 -21.68 4.19
CA GLY A 18 -13.57 -23.03 3.69
C GLY A 18 -13.02 -23.32 2.29
N ILE A 19 -12.23 -22.43 1.69
CA ILE A 19 -11.61 -22.67 0.37
C ILE A 19 -10.52 -23.75 0.50
N PRO A 20 -10.55 -24.84 -0.31
CA PRO A 20 -9.54 -25.89 -0.30
C PRO A 20 -8.10 -25.38 -0.39
N ALA A 21 -7.14 -26.10 0.20
CA ALA A 21 -5.79 -25.61 0.41
C ALA A 21 -5.02 -25.32 -0.90
N ASP A 22 -5.19 -26.15 -1.91
CA ASP A 22 -4.66 -25.96 -3.26
C ASP A 22 -5.16 -24.65 -3.89
N LYS A 23 -6.48 -24.38 -3.80
CA LYS A 23 -7.09 -23.15 -4.32
C LYS A 23 -6.71 -21.92 -3.49
N ALA A 24 -6.69 -22.04 -2.17
CA ALA A 24 -6.28 -20.97 -1.26
C ALA A 24 -4.83 -20.55 -1.52
N LYS A 25 -3.95 -21.50 -1.88
CA LYS A 25 -2.57 -21.21 -2.25
C LYS A 25 -2.49 -20.39 -3.55
N ILE A 26 -3.33 -20.67 -4.55
CA ILE A 26 -3.40 -19.88 -5.79
C ILE A 26 -3.82 -18.43 -5.49
N ILE A 27 -4.86 -18.25 -4.68
CA ILE A 27 -5.34 -16.92 -4.27
C ILE A 27 -4.23 -16.16 -3.53
N ALA A 28 -3.60 -16.79 -2.54
CA ALA A 28 -2.52 -16.18 -1.76
C ALA A 28 -1.28 -15.83 -2.60
N TYR A 29 -0.91 -16.71 -3.54
CA TYR A 29 0.18 -16.43 -4.47
C TYR A 29 -0.15 -15.24 -5.36
N ALA A 30 -1.35 -15.19 -5.94
CA ALA A 30 -1.76 -14.08 -6.80
C ALA A 30 -1.84 -12.76 -6.03
N ALA A 31 -2.27 -12.78 -4.75
CA ALA A 31 -2.23 -11.60 -3.89
C ALA A 31 -0.79 -11.10 -3.69
N GLN A 32 0.13 -11.98 -3.28
CA GLN A 32 1.54 -11.62 -3.11
C GLN A 32 2.21 -11.15 -4.41
N TYR A 33 1.84 -11.75 -5.54
CA TYR A 33 2.42 -11.42 -6.84
C TYR A 33 2.14 -9.97 -7.26
N VAL A 34 1.07 -9.34 -6.74
CA VAL A 34 0.80 -7.92 -6.96
C VAL A 34 1.99 -7.06 -6.53
N ASP A 35 2.62 -7.38 -5.39
CA ASP A 35 3.78 -6.67 -4.86
C ASP A 35 5.12 -7.08 -5.47
N ASP A 36 5.18 -8.28 -6.05
CA ASP A 36 6.42 -8.85 -6.56
C ASP A 36 6.62 -8.53 -8.06
N SER A 37 5.51 -8.29 -8.79
CA SER A 37 5.49 -7.98 -10.21
C SER A 37 5.96 -6.55 -10.49
N THR A 38 7.28 -6.36 -10.54
CA THR A 38 7.96 -5.07 -10.78
C THR A 38 8.36 -4.82 -12.23
N ALA A 39 8.17 -5.80 -13.11
CA ALA A 39 8.51 -5.72 -14.53
C ALA A 39 7.70 -6.77 -15.32
N ASN A 40 7.81 -6.71 -16.65
CA ASN A 40 7.32 -7.80 -17.50
C ASN A 40 8.16 -9.06 -17.26
N ASP A 41 7.55 -10.11 -16.71
CA ASP A 41 8.22 -11.38 -16.37
C ASP A 41 7.95 -12.48 -17.41
N SER A 42 7.74 -12.11 -18.67
CA SER A 42 7.63 -13.04 -19.79
C SER A 42 8.81 -12.87 -20.74
N ASP A 43 9.61 -13.92 -20.86
CA ASP A 43 10.57 -14.04 -21.95
C ASP A 43 9.84 -14.28 -23.28
N VAL A 44 10.55 -14.05 -24.38
CA VAL A 44 10.10 -14.47 -25.71
C VAL A 44 10.19 -16.00 -25.78
N HIS A 45 9.05 -16.64 -26.01
CA HIS A 45 8.94 -18.08 -26.16
C HIS A 45 9.63 -18.58 -27.45
N ASN A 46 9.87 -19.89 -27.52
CA ASN A 46 10.55 -20.52 -28.65
C ASN A 46 9.84 -20.34 -30.01
N ASP A 47 8.53 -20.05 -30.00
CA ASP A 47 7.73 -19.78 -31.19
C ASP A 47 7.67 -18.29 -31.57
N GLY A 48 8.39 -17.42 -30.84
CA GLY A 48 8.41 -15.98 -31.02
C GLY A 48 7.25 -15.25 -30.32
N GLY A 49 6.34 -15.96 -29.66
CA GLY A 49 5.31 -15.35 -28.82
C GLY A 49 5.91 -14.76 -27.54
N MET A 50 5.28 -13.72 -26.99
CA MET A 50 5.63 -13.13 -25.70
C MET A 50 4.36 -12.57 -25.06
N PHE A 51 4.19 -12.73 -23.76
CA PHE A 51 3.17 -11.97 -23.04
C PHE A 51 3.72 -10.60 -22.68
N GLU A 52 3.04 -9.54 -23.10
CA GLU A 52 3.33 -8.18 -22.62
C GLU A 52 2.44 -7.92 -21.41
N THR A 53 3.05 -7.92 -20.22
CA THR A 53 2.36 -7.71 -18.95
C THR A 53 2.64 -6.32 -18.38
N VAL A 54 1.72 -5.84 -17.54
CA VAL A 54 1.87 -4.57 -16.82
C VAL A 54 2.38 -4.89 -15.41
N ALA A 55 3.48 -4.26 -15.02
CA ALA A 55 3.96 -4.32 -13.65
C ALA A 55 2.90 -3.76 -12.68
N THR A 56 2.65 -4.48 -11.60
CA THR A 56 1.67 -4.09 -10.58
C THR A 56 2.31 -3.54 -9.32
N ALA A 57 3.64 -3.64 -9.22
CA ALA A 57 4.47 -3.03 -8.19
C ALA A 57 5.53 -2.11 -8.79
N HIS A 58 6.13 -1.30 -7.92
CA HIS A 58 7.20 -0.37 -8.27
C HIS A 58 8.54 -0.79 -7.65
N THR A 59 9.63 -0.52 -8.36
CA THR A 59 10.97 -0.76 -7.84
C THR A 59 11.35 0.25 -6.75
N ASN A 60 12.34 -0.09 -5.92
CA ASN A 60 12.86 0.85 -4.93
C ASN A 60 13.42 2.14 -5.57
N LYS A 61 13.93 2.06 -6.81
CA LYS A 61 14.46 3.23 -7.53
C LYS A 61 13.33 4.18 -7.93
N GLU A 62 12.23 3.64 -8.44
CA GLU A 62 11.02 4.40 -8.79
C GLU A 62 10.39 5.03 -7.54
N ALA A 63 10.25 4.25 -6.46
CA ALA A 63 9.77 4.75 -5.18
C ALA A 63 10.63 5.92 -4.65
N ILE A 64 11.97 5.83 -4.70
CA ILE A 64 12.89 6.91 -4.31
C ILE A 64 12.71 8.14 -5.21
N ARG A 65 12.63 7.95 -6.53
CA ARG A 65 12.43 9.05 -7.50
C ARG A 65 11.13 9.79 -7.21
N ASN A 66 10.05 9.05 -6.97
CA ASN A 66 8.73 9.60 -6.69
C ASN A 66 8.65 10.24 -5.29
N ALA A 67 9.44 9.78 -4.31
CA ALA A 67 9.47 10.32 -2.97
C ALA A 67 10.25 11.66 -2.85
N ILE A 68 11.26 11.89 -3.70
CA ILE A 68 12.20 13.01 -3.52
C ILE A 68 11.71 14.32 -4.16
N ALA A 69 10.81 14.30 -5.15
CA ALA A 69 10.32 15.55 -5.74
C ALA A 69 8.94 15.43 -6.40
N TYR A 70 8.01 16.27 -5.95
CA TYR A 70 6.69 16.47 -6.59
C TYR A 70 6.81 16.80 -8.10
N ALA A 71 7.86 17.53 -8.50
CA ALA A 71 8.11 17.93 -9.88
C ALA A 71 8.76 16.84 -10.76
N VAL A 72 9.21 15.73 -10.17
CA VAL A 72 9.89 14.61 -10.87
C VAL A 72 9.10 13.30 -10.72
N ALA A 73 7.93 13.37 -10.07
CA ALA A 73 7.04 12.25 -9.87
C ALA A 73 6.55 11.72 -11.22
N ASP A 74 6.68 10.42 -11.43
CA ASP A 74 6.09 9.75 -12.58
C ASP A 74 4.59 9.63 -12.36
N HIS A 75 3.86 10.65 -12.82
CA HIS A 75 2.40 10.68 -12.75
C HIS A 75 1.75 9.54 -13.55
N SER A 76 2.46 8.91 -14.49
CA SER A 76 1.94 7.77 -15.24
C SER A 76 2.00 6.50 -14.39
N GLU A 77 3.11 6.28 -13.69
CA GLU A 77 3.29 5.16 -12.75
C GLU A 77 2.27 5.23 -11.61
N GLN A 78 2.05 6.41 -11.03
CA GLN A 78 1.03 6.61 -9.99
C GLN A 78 -0.36 6.15 -10.45
N ARG A 79 -0.71 6.44 -11.70
CA ARG A 79 -2.04 6.13 -12.27
C ARG A 79 -2.17 4.71 -12.79
N ARG A 80 -1.06 4.09 -13.21
CA ARG A 80 -1.05 2.73 -13.77
C ARG A 80 -0.78 1.65 -12.74
N VAL A 81 -0.10 1.99 -11.65
CA VAL A 81 0.38 1.03 -10.65
C VAL A 81 -0.20 1.36 -9.27
N TRP A 82 0.14 2.54 -8.73
CA TRP A 82 -0.18 2.87 -7.34
C TRP A 82 -1.69 2.92 -7.07
N VAL A 83 -2.43 3.69 -7.85
CA VAL A 83 -3.88 3.84 -7.69
C VAL A 83 -4.64 2.52 -7.87
N PRO A 84 -4.46 1.74 -8.95
CA PRO A 84 -5.25 0.53 -9.15
C PRO A 84 -4.87 -0.61 -8.19
N PHE A 85 -3.60 -0.73 -7.77
CA PHE A 85 -3.13 -1.92 -7.04
C PHE A 85 -2.83 -1.69 -5.55
N HIS A 86 -2.49 -0.47 -5.13
CA HIS A 86 -2.05 -0.20 -3.75
C HIS A 86 -2.84 0.90 -3.04
N PHE A 87 -3.53 1.78 -3.77
CA PHE A 87 -4.27 2.90 -3.22
C PHE A 87 -5.61 3.07 -3.94
N PHE A 88 -6.44 2.04 -3.86
CA PHE A 88 -7.74 2.03 -4.54
C PHE A 88 -8.61 3.22 -4.08
N PRO A 89 -9.13 4.03 -5.02
CA PRO A 89 -9.81 5.28 -4.69
C PRO A 89 -11.21 5.02 -4.15
N GLY A 90 -11.62 5.81 -3.14
CA GLY A 90 -12.96 5.73 -2.57
C GLY A 90 -14.03 6.50 -3.36
N ASN A 91 -13.64 7.48 -4.17
CA ASN A 91 -14.50 8.38 -4.94
C ASN A 91 -15.52 9.16 -4.08
N GLU A 92 -15.09 9.58 -2.89
CA GLU A 92 -15.87 10.41 -1.97
C GLU A 92 -15.24 11.80 -1.81
N GLY A 93 -16.07 12.85 -1.74
CA GLY A 93 -15.63 14.23 -1.55
C GLY A 93 -15.83 15.13 -2.78
N GLU A 94 -15.45 16.39 -2.63
CA GLU A 94 -15.71 17.44 -3.62
C GLU A 94 -14.57 17.57 -4.63
N SER A 95 -13.34 17.46 -4.16
CA SER A 95 -12.14 17.58 -4.98
C SER A 95 -11.65 16.23 -5.50
N LEU A 96 -10.88 16.27 -6.59
CA LEU A 96 -10.19 15.08 -7.12
C LEU A 96 -9.31 14.42 -6.05
N SER A 97 -8.58 15.23 -5.26
CA SER A 97 -7.68 14.73 -4.22
C SER A 97 -8.42 13.97 -3.13
N GLU A 98 -9.61 14.42 -2.73
CA GLU A 98 -10.44 13.71 -1.74
C GLU A 98 -11.01 12.41 -2.31
N ARG A 99 -11.46 12.44 -3.57
CA ARG A 99 -12.00 11.26 -4.27
C ARG A 99 -10.96 10.17 -4.49
N LEU A 100 -9.69 10.53 -4.58
CA LEU A 100 -8.59 9.58 -4.72
C LEU A 100 -8.13 8.96 -3.39
N LEU A 101 -8.68 9.39 -2.25
CA LEU A 101 -8.33 8.80 -0.96
C LEU A 101 -8.90 7.39 -0.84
N CYS A 102 -8.11 6.48 -0.27
CA CYS A 102 -8.59 5.18 0.14
C CYS A 102 -9.70 5.32 1.18
N ARG A 103 -10.78 4.56 0.98
CA ARG A 103 -11.92 4.46 1.88
C ARG A 103 -12.13 3.02 2.26
N LYS A 104 -12.18 2.76 3.56
CA LYS A 104 -12.46 1.43 4.12
C LYS A 104 -13.84 1.01 3.65
N ASP A 105 -13.89 -0.10 2.93
CA ASP A 105 -15.14 -0.75 2.51
C ASP A 105 -16.15 0.16 1.78
N GLY A 106 -15.65 1.14 1.01
CA GLY A 106 -16.50 2.08 0.28
C GLY A 106 -17.27 1.43 -0.88
N ALA A 107 -18.18 2.18 -1.49
CA ALA A 107 -19.03 1.69 -2.58
C ALA A 107 -18.22 1.10 -3.76
N LEU A 108 -17.12 1.75 -4.14
CA LEU A 108 -16.23 1.25 -5.20
C LEU A 108 -15.47 -0.02 -4.77
N ALA A 109 -15.00 -0.12 -3.52
CA ALA A 109 -14.33 -1.33 -3.04
C ALA A 109 -15.30 -2.52 -3.06
N GLN A 110 -16.53 -2.30 -2.62
CA GLN A 110 -17.61 -3.27 -2.68
C GLN A 110 -17.99 -3.65 -4.12
N GLU A 111 -17.93 -2.71 -5.06
CA GLU A 111 -18.13 -2.98 -6.49
C GLU A 111 -17.00 -3.86 -7.06
N MET A 112 -15.74 -3.54 -6.75
CA MET A 112 -14.59 -4.37 -7.11
C MET A 112 -14.76 -5.80 -6.58
N VAL A 113 -15.15 -5.95 -5.30
CA VAL A 113 -15.38 -7.26 -4.68
C VAL A 113 -16.48 -8.04 -5.41
N ARG A 114 -17.64 -7.42 -5.66
CA ARG A 114 -18.74 -8.06 -6.39
C ARG A 114 -18.30 -8.52 -7.79
N ASN A 115 -17.59 -7.66 -8.52
CA ASN A 115 -17.10 -7.97 -9.87
C ASN A 115 -16.19 -9.20 -9.86
N HIS A 116 -15.20 -9.25 -8.97
CA HIS A 116 -14.24 -10.36 -8.95
C HIS A 116 -14.87 -11.67 -8.43
N ILE A 117 -15.83 -11.60 -7.52
CA ILE A 117 -16.62 -12.77 -7.11
C ILE A 117 -17.46 -13.31 -8.28
N GLU A 118 -18.10 -12.44 -9.06
CA GLU A 118 -18.87 -12.84 -10.25
C GLU A 118 -17.98 -13.64 -11.22
N HIS A 119 -16.80 -13.13 -11.55
CA HIS A 119 -15.84 -13.81 -12.42
C HIS A 119 -15.36 -15.15 -11.84
N ALA A 120 -15.06 -15.18 -10.53
CA ALA A 120 -14.47 -16.36 -9.92
C ALA A 120 -15.46 -17.49 -9.61
N VAL A 121 -16.70 -17.13 -9.26
CA VAL A 121 -17.69 -18.08 -8.72
C VAL A 121 -18.81 -18.34 -9.72
N VAL A 122 -19.30 -17.31 -10.40
CA VAL A 122 -20.47 -17.41 -11.28
C VAL A 122 -20.04 -17.76 -12.70
N ALA A 123 -19.20 -16.91 -13.31
CA ALA A 123 -18.65 -17.18 -14.64
C ALA A 123 -17.67 -18.37 -14.64
N LYS A 124 -16.99 -18.59 -13.49
CA LYS A 124 -15.94 -19.60 -13.30
C LYS A 124 -14.83 -19.45 -14.33
N ASP A 125 -14.40 -18.21 -14.54
CA ASP A 125 -13.30 -17.91 -15.45
C ASP A 125 -12.05 -18.68 -15.06
N GLU A 126 -11.27 -19.05 -16.07
CA GLU A 126 -9.99 -19.75 -15.89
C GLU A 126 -9.07 -19.02 -14.90
N TYR A 127 -9.12 -17.70 -14.88
CA TYR A 127 -8.33 -16.82 -14.01
C TYR A 127 -9.05 -16.39 -12.73
N GLY A 128 -10.23 -16.95 -12.43
CA GLY A 128 -11.09 -16.53 -11.32
C GLY A 128 -10.39 -16.52 -9.96
N LEU A 129 -9.61 -17.55 -9.64
CA LEU A 129 -8.86 -17.63 -8.38
C LEU A 129 -7.73 -16.59 -8.31
N ALA A 130 -7.07 -16.30 -9.43
CA ALA A 130 -6.03 -15.28 -9.49
C ALA A 130 -6.64 -13.89 -9.31
N LEU A 131 -7.78 -13.63 -9.96
CA LEU A 131 -8.57 -12.40 -9.79
C LEU A 131 -9.02 -12.21 -8.33
N LEU A 132 -9.44 -13.28 -7.63
CA LEU A 132 -9.72 -13.19 -6.19
C LEU A 132 -8.48 -12.82 -5.36
N GLY A 133 -7.30 -13.31 -5.73
CA GLY A 133 -6.04 -12.95 -5.06
C GLY A 133 -5.71 -11.47 -5.23
N ILE A 134 -5.74 -10.97 -6.47
CA ILE A 134 -5.52 -9.55 -6.78
C ILE A 134 -6.54 -8.68 -6.03
N MET A 135 -7.82 -9.04 -6.07
CA MET A 135 -8.88 -8.34 -5.32
C MET A 135 -8.59 -8.34 -3.81
N ALA A 136 -8.19 -9.48 -3.23
CA ALA A 136 -7.90 -9.57 -1.79
C ALA A 136 -6.73 -8.67 -1.39
N HIS A 137 -5.68 -8.62 -2.22
CA HIS A 137 -4.56 -7.68 -2.06
C HIS A 137 -5.04 -6.24 -2.01
N VAL A 138 -5.70 -5.79 -3.09
CA VAL A 138 -6.14 -4.40 -3.24
C VAL A 138 -7.11 -4.02 -2.13
N TYR A 139 -8.01 -4.93 -1.77
CA TYR A 139 -8.97 -4.71 -0.68
C TYR A 139 -8.27 -4.53 0.66
N ALA A 140 -7.28 -5.37 1.00
CA ALA A 140 -6.50 -5.21 2.23
C ALA A 140 -5.77 -3.85 2.27
N ASP A 141 -5.16 -3.45 1.16
CA ASP A 141 -4.47 -2.16 1.01
C ASP A 141 -5.41 -0.97 1.21
N THR A 142 -6.69 -1.07 0.82
CA THR A 142 -7.67 0.01 1.08
C THR A 142 -7.85 0.31 2.57
N PHE A 143 -7.69 -0.70 3.43
CA PHE A 143 -7.80 -0.55 4.88
C PHE A 143 -6.50 -0.05 5.48
N ALA A 144 -5.35 -0.61 5.07
CA ALA A 144 -4.05 -0.20 5.55
C ALA A 144 -3.77 1.27 5.18
N HIS A 145 -4.02 1.64 3.93
CA HIS A 145 -3.73 2.96 3.39
C HIS A 145 -4.90 3.95 3.48
N TYR A 146 -5.90 3.64 4.31
CA TYR A 146 -7.06 4.51 4.53
C TYR A 146 -6.64 5.96 4.84
N GLY A 147 -7.25 6.91 4.13
CA GLY A 147 -6.95 8.33 4.29
C GLY A 147 -5.74 8.83 3.50
N PHE A 148 -5.02 7.95 2.80
CA PHE A 148 -3.96 8.30 1.85
C PHE A 148 -4.41 8.03 0.40
N SER A 149 -3.62 8.48 -0.58
CA SER A 149 -3.84 8.25 -2.01
C SER A 149 -2.56 7.88 -2.75
N GLY A 150 -2.70 7.13 -3.84
CA GLY A 150 -1.59 6.70 -4.69
C GLY A 150 -1.00 7.80 -5.58
N VAL A 151 -1.42 9.05 -5.38
CA VAL A 151 -0.91 10.22 -6.11
C VAL A 151 -0.27 11.20 -5.16
N SER A 152 0.60 12.07 -5.67
CA SER A 152 1.15 13.15 -4.85
C SER A 152 0.05 14.12 -4.39
N SER A 153 -0.24 14.22 -3.08
CA SER A 153 -1.40 14.94 -2.55
C SER A 153 -1.10 15.62 -1.20
N SER A 154 -1.76 16.75 -0.92
CA SER A 154 -1.74 17.40 0.39
C SER A 154 -2.25 16.47 1.50
N TRP A 155 -3.18 15.58 1.17
CA TRP A 155 -3.71 14.55 2.05
C TRP A 155 -2.72 13.43 2.38
N ASN A 156 -1.56 13.37 1.74
CA ASN A 156 -0.53 12.38 2.10
C ASN A 156 0.54 12.95 3.06
N LYS A 157 0.49 14.25 3.34
CA LYS A 157 1.46 14.93 4.20
C LYS A 157 1.00 14.90 5.65
N VAL A 158 1.91 14.51 6.53
CA VAL A 158 1.65 14.37 7.97
C VAL A 158 2.57 15.28 8.77
N GLU A 159 2.06 15.83 9.85
CA GLU A 159 2.84 16.57 10.84
C GLU A 159 3.66 15.56 11.67
N GLY A 160 4.99 15.57 11.47
CA GLY A 160 5.87 14.54 12.07
C GLY A 160 5.88 14.50 13.60
N GLU A 161 5.41 15.55 14.27
CA GLU A 161 5.34 15.65 15.73
C GLU A 161 4.01 15.13 16.29
N SER A 162 3.02 14.88 15.43
CA SER A 162 1.66 14.51 15.81
C SER A 162 1.46 13.01 16.08
N PHE A 163 2.51 12.20 15.92
CA PHE A 163 2.39 10.74 16.06
C PHE A 163 2.10 10.31 17.48
N GLU A 164 0.96 9.66 17.69
CA GLU A 164 0.65 8.97 18.94
C GLU A 164 0.61 7.46 18.68
N LEU A 165 1.37 6.68 19.46
CA LEU A 165 1.46 5.22 19.34
C LEU A 165 0.97 4.57 20.64
N GLU A 166 -0.08 3.76 20.57
CA GLU A 166 -0.59 3.01 21.73
C GLU A 166 0.16 1.68 21.85
N VAL A 167 1.39 1.75 22.40
CA VAL A 167 2.25 0.57 22.60
C VAL A 167 2.73 0.51 24.05
N LYS A 168 2.23 -0.48 24.81
CA LYS A 168 2.52 -0.65 26.24
C LYS A 168 3.93 -1.18 26.51
N ASP A 169 4.40 -2.11 25.68
CA ASP A 169 5.71 -2.74 25.85
C ASP A 169 6.83 -1.85 25.25
N PRO A 170 7.80 -1.37 26.04
CA PRO A 170 8.90 -0.54 25.56
C PRO A 170 9.77 -1.21 24.49
N LYS A 171 9.95 -2.54 24.55
CA LYS A 171 10.74 -3.29 23.55
C LYS A 171 10.02 -3.32 22.20
N VAL A 172 8.70 -3.51 22.23
CA VAL A 172 7.86 -3.46 21.02
C VAL A 172 7.86 -2.05 20.44
N LYS A 173 7.77 -1.02 21.28
CA LYS A 173 7.85 0.38 20.84
C LYS A 173 9.19 0.67 20.15
N ALA A 174 10.31 0.27 20.76
CA ALA A 174 11.64 0.42 20.18
C ALA A 174 11.79 -0.33 18.85
N TYR A 175 11.24 -1.55 18.75
CA TYR A 175 11.20 -2.31 17.50
C TYR A 175 10.45 -1.57 16.39
N ILE A 176 9.25 -1.06 16.68
CA ILE A 176 8.41 -0.32 15.72
C ILE A 176 9.13 0.94 15.25
N MET A 177 9.69 1.72 16.18
CA MET A 177 10.45 2.92 15.83
C MET A 177 11.69 2.59 15.00
N GLY A 178 12.41 1.52 15.33
CA GLY A 178 13.57 1.07 14.56
C GLY A 178 13.21 0.66 13.13
N LYS A 179 12.07 -0.02 12.93
CA LYS A 179 11.56 -0.37 11.60
C LYS A 179 11.16 0.87 10.80
N PHE A 180 10.51 1.84 11.44
CA PHE A 180 10.20 3.12 10.82
C PHE A 180 11.48 3.83 10.38
N THR A 181 12.48 3.98 11.26
CA THR A 181 13.79 4.58 10.90
C THR A 181 14.48 3.82 9.76
N GLY A 182 14.40 2.49 9.74
CA GLY A 182 14.95 1.66 8.66
C GLY A 182 14.26 1.93 7.32
N PHE A 183 12.93 2.03 7.30
CA PHE A 183 12.16 2.40 6.12
C PHE A 183 12.56 3.79 5.61
N MET A 184 12.60 4.78 6.49
CA MET A 184 13.03 6.14 6.14
C MET A 184 14.44 6.16 5.56
N SER A 185 15.33 5.33 6.12
CA SER A 185 16.73 5.22 5.67
C SER A 185 16.87 4.64 4.26
N LYS A 186 15.89 3.83 3.83
CA LYS A 186 15.87 3.19 2.51
C LYS A 186 15.38 4.14 1.43
N TYR A 187 14.39 4.98 1.75
CA TYR A 187 13.66 5.77 0.74
C TYR A 187 13.99 7.27 0.75
N LEU A 188 14.63 7.79 1.80
CA LEU A 188 15.09 9.18 1.86
C LEU A 188 16.61 9.31 1.64
N PRO A 189 17.09 10.43 1.07
CA PRO A 189 18.50 10.74 1.01
C PRO A 189 19.17 10.87 2.39
N ARG A 190 20.43 10.44 2.51
CA ARG A 190 21.23 10.48 3.76
C ARG A 190 21.33 11.85 4.42
N PHE A 191 21.26 12.95 3.66
CA PHE A 191 21.29 14.29 4.23
C PHE A 191 19.98 14.64 4.97
N ILE A 192 18.84 14.11 4.53
CA ILE A 192 17.55 14.20 5.26
C ILE A 192 17.60 13.29 6.50
N ILE A 193 18.18 12.09 6.36
CA ILE A 193 18.32 11.10 7.44
C ILE A 193 19.21 11.60 8.59
N LYS A 194 20.22 12.44 8.32
CA LYS A 194 21.10 13.01 9.36
C LYS A 194 20.33 13.86 10.38
N ASN A 195 19.29 14.57 9.93
CA ASN A 195 18.39 15.30 10.82
C ASN A 195 17.43 14.34 11.56
N TYR A 196 17.18 13.15 11.01
CA TYR A 196 16.27 12.12 11.55
C TYR A 196 16.76 11.41 12.81
N ARG A 197 18.07 11.26 13.02
CA ARG A 197 18.57 10.62 14.25
C ARG A 197 18.22 11.42 15.52
N ASN A 198 17.93 12.73 15.40
CA ASN A 198 17.41 13.57 16.48
C ASN A 198 15.87 13.49 16.63
N ILE A 199 15.16 12.89 15.67
CA ILE A 199 13.69 12.80 15.61
C ILE A 199 13.16 11.66 16.49
N ALA A 200 13.99 10.64 16.74
CA ALA A 200 13.66 9.60 17.72
C ALA A 200 13.59 10.14 19.17
N SER A 201 14.10 11.35 19.42
CA SER A 201 14.11 12.00 20.74
C SER A 201 13.25 13.27 20.84
N GLU A 202 13.11 14.05 19.78
CA GLU A 202 12.31 15.29 19.79
C GLU A 202 11.65 15.46 18.43
N GLY A 203 10.33 15.25 18.36
CA GLY A 203 9.55 15.27 17.12
C GLY A 203 10.00 16.39 16.18
N ALA A 204 10.71 16.05 15.12
CA ALA A 204 10.99 16.99 14.04
C ALA A 204 10.27 16.50 12.78
N SER A 205 9.74 17.46 12.03
CA SER A 205 8.98 17.16 10.82
C SER A 205 9.88 16.54 9.76
N VAL A 206 9.48 15.39 9.24
CA VAL A 206 10.14 14.83 8.07
C VAL A 206 9.25 15.14 6.90
N ALA A 207 9.79 15.95 5.99
CA ALA A 207 9.25 16.11 4.65
C ALA A 207 9.50 14.82 3.86
N THR A 208 8.76 13.78 4.19
CA THR A 208 8.56 12.63 3.32
C THR A 208 7.76 13.11 2.12
N GLY A 209 8.06 12.58 0.94
CA GLY A 209 7.28 12.87 -0.26
C GLY A 209 5.78 12.75 -0.01
N ALA A 210 4.99 13.57 -0.69
CA ALA A 210 3.54 13.61 -0.57
C ALA A 210 2.85 12.42 -1.28
N LEU A 211 3.53 11.29 -1.44
CA LEU A 211 3.06 10.14 -2.21
C LEU A 211 2.75 8.96 -1.28
N GLY A 212 1.54 8.44 -1.40
CA GLY A 212 1.06 7.32 -0.60
C GLY A 212 1.17 7.59 0.90
N HIS A 213 1.45 6.52 1.65
CA HIS A 213 1.64 6.57 3.10
C HIS A 213 3.10 6.79 3.51
N GLY A 214 3.96 7.28 2.61
CA GLY A 214 5.40 7.40 2.87
C GLY A 214 5.74 8.25 4.10
N SER A 215 4.86 9.17 4.49
CA SER A 215 4.95 10.01 5.69
C SER A 215 4.77 9.30 7.01
N VAL A 216 4.09 8.16 6.98
CA VAL A 216 3.79 7.33 8.15
C VAL A 216 4.56 6.01 8.11
N GLY A 217 5.44 5.84 7.12
CA GLY A 217 6.36 4.72 6.99
C GLY A 217 5.63 3.38 7.11
N THR A 218 6.12 2.51 8.00
CA THR A 218 5.58 1.14 8.17
C THR A 218 4.40 1.03 9.14
N TYR A 219 3.78 2.14 9.57
CA TYR A 219 2.67 2.06 10.53
C TYR A 219 1.38 1.47 9.95
N PRO A 220 0.95 1.83 8.72
CA PRO A 220 -0.17 1.21 8.02
C PRO A 220 -0.08 -0.32 7.93
N ASP A 221 1.12 -0.84 7.67
CA ASP A 221 1.39 -2.26 7.43
C ASP A 221 1.39 -3.11 8.73
N ARG A 222 1.02 -2.51 9.86
CA ARG A 222 1.01 -3.17 11.18
C ARG A 222 -0.42 -3.28 11.70
N PRO A 223 -1.14 -4.36 11.38
CA PRO A 223 -2.57 -4.49 11.71
C PRO A 223 -2.86 -4.47 13.22
N PHE A 224 -1.86 -4.76 14.07
CA PHE A 224 -1.98 -4.69 15.54
C PHE A 224 -1.70 -3.31 16.13
N LEU A 225 -1.10 -2.39 15.35
CA LEU A 225 -0.69 -1.08 15.86
C LEU A 225 -1.88 -0.13 15.85
N LYS A 226 -2.18 0.44 17.01
CA LYS A 226 -3.08 1.58 17.12
C LYS A 226 -2.24 2.85 17.17
N TRP A 227 -2.52 3.77 16.26
CA TRP A 227 -1.75 4.99 16.10
C TRP A 227 -2.61 6.14 15.56
N ARG A 228 -2.12 7.37 15.72
CA ARG A 228 -2.79 8.62 15.33
C ARG A 228 -1.80 9.60 14.73
N PHE A 229 -2.32 10.53 13.93
CA PHE A 229 -1.56 11.64 13.36
C PHE A 229 -2.46 12.80 12.90
N THR A 230 -1.84 13.93 12.56
CA THR A 230 -2.48 15.11 11.97
C THR A 230 -1.95 15.34 10.56
N TYR A 231 -2.85 15.58 9.59
CA TYR A 231 -2.46 15.97 8.24
C TYR A 231 -1.86 17.38 8.25
N LYS A 232 -0.66 17.54 7.68
CA LYS A 232 0.13 18.79 7.77
C LYS A 232 -0.56 19.99 7.10
N ASP A 233 -1.03 19.81 5.88
CA ASP A 233 -1.58 20.92 5.08
C ASP A 233 -3.07 21.15 5.37
N ILE A 234 -3.75 20.17 5.98
CA ILE A 234 -5.20 20.21 6.25
C ILE A 234 -5.48 20.57 7.71
N GLY A 235 -4.56 20.28 8.64
CA GLY A 235 -4.75 20.48 10.09
C GLY A 235 -5.78 19.53 10.71
N LYS A 236 -6.29 18.56 9.94
CA LYS A 236 -7.27 17.57 10.41
C LYS A 236 -6.55 16.37 11.02
N ARG A 237 -7.08 15.86 12.14
CA ARG A 237 -6.63 14.60 12.75
C ARG A 237 -7.21 13.40 12.00
N ASP A 238 -6.43 12.32 11.90
CA ASP A 238 -6.88 11.08 11.26
C ASP A 238 -8.15 10.51 11.93
N SER A 239 -9.00 9.85 11.15
CA SER A 239 -10.17 9.15 11.68
C SER A 239 -9.78 7.80 12.28
N ALA A 240 -10.37 7.47 13.44
CA ALA A 240 -10.30 6.16 14.10
C ALA A 240 -10.64 4.98 13.20
#